data_AF-A0A4U7JK89-F1
#
_entry.id   AF-A0A4U7JK89-F1
#
_cell.length_a   1.000
_cell.length_b   1.000
_cell.length_c   1.000
_cell.angle_alpha   90.00
_cell.angle_beta   90.00
_cell.angle_gamma   90.00
#
_symmetry.space_group_name_H-M   'P 1'
#
loop_
_entity.id
_entity.type
_entity.pdbx_description
1 polymer ?
#
loop_
_entity_poly.entity_id
_entity_poly.type
_entity_poly.pdbx_seq_one_letter_code
_entity_poly.pdbx_strand_id
1 'polypeptide(L)'
;MHPKKITFLDTNGGIKLECKFNSLPLRDEKIIEKSVELFNDHEPCIIHKSFAMKKLLFEIDEYFSKVLPSGKGQIIWENVPQNIRELLCINDDVIKIQLDL
;
A
#
# COMPACT_ATOMS: atom_id res chain seq x y z
N MET A 1 4.04 -9.32 10.76
CA MET A 1 3.24 -10.39 10.12
C MET A 1 2.29 -9.65 9.20
N HIS A 2 2.50 -9.73 7.90
CA HIS A 2 1.73 -8.94 6.93
C HIS A 2 0.39 -9.61 6.65
N PRO A 3 -0.65 -8.85 6.29
CA PRO A 3 -1.95 -9.41 5.95
C PRO A 3 -1.83 -10.26 4.67
N LYS A 4 -2.45 -11.44 4.67
CA LYS A 4 -2.50 -12.30 3.46
C LYS A 4 -3.37 -11.69 2.37
N LYS A 5 -4.41 -10.96 2.78
CA LYS A 5 -5.40 -10.37 1.89
C LYS A 5 -5.80 -8.99 2.40
N ILE A 6 -5.99 -8.09 1.44
CA ILE A 6 -6.36 -6.69 1.65
C ILE A 6 -7.54 -6.39 0.75
N THR A 7 -8.63 -5.90 1.34
CA THR A 7 -9.86 -5.55 0.63
C THR A 7 -10.17 -4.07 0.84
N PHE A 8 -10.39 -3.34 -0.24
CA PHE A 8 -10.77 -1.93 -0.23
C PHE A 8 -12.27 -1.82 -0.47
N LEU A 9 -12.95 -1.10 0.42
CA LEU A 9 -14.40 -1.03 0.51
C LEU A 9 -14.90 0.40 0.31
N ASP A 10 -16.03 0.54 -0.38
CA ASP A 10 -16.75 1.80 -0.55
C ASP A 10 -17.72 2.10 0.59
N THR A 11 -18.46 3.21 0.47
CA THR A 11 -19.42 3.68 1.47
C THR A 11 -20.55 2.71 1.76
N ASN A 12 -20.90 1.86 0.79
CA ASN A 12 -21.96 0.87 0.88
C ASN A 12 -21.42 -0.51 1.30
N GLY A 13 -20.13 -0.63 1.57
CA GLY A 13 -19.46 -1.91 1.83
C GLY A 13 -19.19 -2.74 0.57
N GLY A 14 -19.35 -2.15 -0.62
CA GLY A 14 -18.99 -2.76 -1.89
C GLY A 14 -17.47 -2.89 -2.03
N ILE A 15 -17.00 -4.03 -2.54
CA ILE A 15 -15.57 -4.29 -2.77
C ILE A 15 -15.14 -3.55 -4.04
N LYS A 16 -14.20 -2.61 -3.90
CA LYS A 16 -13.59 -1.88 -5.02
C LYS A 16 -12.32 -2.56 -5.52
N LEU A 17 -11.57 -3.14 -4.60
CA LEU A 17 -10.34 -3.86 -4.91
C LEU A 17 -10.08 -4.93 -3.86
N GLU A 18 -9.58 -6.07 -4.30
CA GLU A 18 -9.08 -7.13 -3.44
C GLU A 18 -7.72 -7.58 -3.97
N CYS A 19 -6.71 -7.61 -3.10
CA CYS A 19 -5.36 -7.99 -3.50
C CYS A 19 -4.59 -8.65 -2.35
N LYS A 20 -3.50 -9.32 -2.70
CA LYS A 20 -2.48 -9.75 -1.74
C LYS A 20 -1.58 -8.57 -1.40
N PHE A 21 -0.93 -8.61 -0.24
CA PHE A 21 0.03 -7.58 0.18
C PHE A 21 1.09 -7.26 -0.88
N ASN A 22 1.72 -8.29 -1.47
CA ASN A 22 2.74 -8.13 -2.52
C ASN A 22 2.20 -7.64 -3.87
N SER A 23 0.88 -7.49 -4.00
CA SER A 23 0.18 -7.05 -5.21
C SER A 23 -0.58 -5.75 -4.98
N LEU A 24 -0.25 -5.02 -3.91
CA LEU A 24 -0.79 -3.68 -3.67
C LEU A 24 -0.51 -2.78 -4.88
N PRO A 25 -1.50 -2.00 -5.33
CA PRO A 25 -1.33 -1.11 -6.48
C PRO A 25 -0.49 0.09 -6.07
N LEU A 26 0.83 0.00 -6.20
CA LEU A 26 1.71 1.13 -5.98
C LEU A 26 1.63 2.11 -7.15
N ARG A 27 1.74 3.41 -6.87
CA ARG A 27 1.89 4.44 -7.90
C ARG A 27 3.28 4.33 -8.54
N ASP A 28 3.33 4.28 -9.87
CA ASP A 28 4.58 4.19 -10.61
C ASP A 28 5.50 5.39 -10.34
N GLU A 29 4.91 6.58 -10.18
CA GLU A 29 5.65 7.81 -9.85
C GLU A 29 6.38 7.66 -8.52
N LYS A 30 5.74 7.06 -7.51
CA LYS A 30 6.36 6.80 -6.20
C LYS A 30 7.47 5.76 -6.27
N ILE A 31 7.35 4.77 -7.14
CA ILE A 31 8.42 3.80 -7.37
C ILE A 31 9.65 4.48 -8.01
N ILE A 32 9.42 5.36 -8.99
CA ILE A 32 10.50 6.11 -9.65
C ILE A 32 11.15 7.08 -8.66
N GLU A 33 10.36 7.86 -7.91
CA GLU A 33 10.86 8.76 -6.86
C GLU A 33 11.76 8.01 -5.86
N LYS A 34 11.29 6.85 -5.36
CA LYS A 34 12.08 6.02 -4.43
C LYS A 34 13.34 5.44 -5.09
N SER A 35 13.31 5.13 -6.39
CA SER A 35 14.50 4.69 -7.12
C SER A 35 15.54 5.80 -7.26
N VAL A 36 15.11 7.03 -7.55
CA VAL A 36 15.99 8.20 -7.59
C VAL A 36 16.61 8.44 -6.22
N GLU A 37 15.82 8.35 -5.14
CA GLU A 37 16.32 8.49 -3.77
C GLU A 37 17.42 7.46 -3.43
N LEU A 38 17.22 6.20 -3.82
CA LEU A 38 18.10 5.09 -3.43
C LEU A 38 19.32 4.93 -4.34
N PHE A 39 19.18 5.24 -5.62
CA PHE A 39 20.15 4.90 -6.67
C PHE A 39 20.52 6.06 -7.59
N ASN A 40 19.89 7.23 -7.43
CA ASN A 40 19.97 8.35 -8.37
C ASN A 40 19.59 7.95 -9.81
N ASP A 41 18.67 6.98 -9.94
CA ASP A 41 18.23 6.41 -11.22
C ASP A 41 16.82 6.89 -11.58
N HIS A 42 16.75 7.80 -12.55
CA HIS A 42 15.52 8.42 -13.06
C HIS A 42 14.75 7.55 -14.06
N GLU A 43 15.40 6.55 -14.67
CA GLU A 43 14.80 5.62 -15.62
C GLU A 43 15.08 4.19 -15.16
N PRO A 44 14.50 3.78 -14.01
CA PRO A 44 14.91 2.57 -13.33
C PRO A 44 14.73 1.32 -14.17
N CYS A 45 15.83 0.57 -14.29
CA CYS A 45 15.75 -0.79 -14.80
C CYS A 45 14.90 -1.68 -13.87
N ILE A 46 14.50 -2.86 -14.35
CA ILE A 46 13.63 -3.78 -13.60
C ILE A 46 14.18 -4.15 -12.21
N ILE A 47 15.51 -4.18 -12.05
CA ILE A 47 16.17 -4.51 -10.78
C ILE A 47 15.98 -3.38 -9.77
N HIS A 48 16.28 -2.14 -10.16
CA HIS A 48 16.08 -0.97 -9.29
C HIS A 48 14.59 -0.75 -8.99
N LYS A 49 13.72 -0.89 -9.99
CA LYS A 49 12.26 -0.81 -9.81
C LYS A 49 11.78 -1.84 -8.78
N SER A 50 12.21 -3.08 -8.90
CA SER A 50 11.84 -4.15 -7.96
C SER A 50 12.33 -3.89 -6.53
N PHE A 51 13.54 -3.33 -6.37
CA PHE A 51 14.06 -2.98 -5.05
C PHE A 51 13.29 -1.81 -4.44
N ALA A 52 13.04 -0.76 -5.22
CA ALA A 52 12.26 0.40 -4.80
C ALA A 52 10.84 -0.01 -4.37
N MET A 53 10.16 -0.83 -5.19
CA MET A 53 8.86 -1.42 -4.83
C MET A 53 8.90 -2.17 -3.51
N LYS A 54 9.90 -3.03 -3.29
CA LYS A 54 10.04 -3.76 -2.03
C LYS A 54 10.20 -2.80 -0.85
N LYS A 55 10.99 -1.73 -0.99
CA LYS A 55 11.15 -0.71 0.05
C LYS A 55 9.85 -0.01 0.39
N LEU A 56 9.07 0.40 -0.61
CA LEU A 56 7.74 0.99 -0.39
C LEU A 56 6.78 -0.01 0.28
N LEU A 57 6.79 -1.27 -0.15
CA LEU A 57 5.99 -2.31 0.51
C LEU A 57 6.43 -2.48 1.97
N PHE A 58 7.72 -2.45 2.30
CA PHE A 58 8.17 -2.50 3.70
C PHE A 58 7.60 -1.36 4.54
N GLU A 59 7.56 -0.13 4.02
CA GLU A 59 6.96 1.02 4.72
C GLU A 59 5.46 0.78 5.02
N ILE A 60 4.74 0.19 4.07
CA ILE A 60 3.33 -0.18 4.23
C ILE A 60 3.17 -1.33 5.24
N ASP A 61 4.04 -2.35 5.20
CA ASP A 61 4.01 -3.48 6.15
C ASP A 61 4.25 -3.00 7.57
N GLU A 62 5.20 -2.09 7.77
CA GLU A 62 5.46 -1.51 9.09
C GLU A 62 4.24 -0.79 9.66
N TYR A 63 3.49 -0.08 8.80
CA TYR A 63 2.23 0.53 9.21
C TYR A 63 1.16 -0.52 9.53
N PHE A 64 0.90 -1.47 8.62
CA PHE A 64 -0.11 -2.51 8.82
C PHE A 64 0.18 -3.40 10.03
N SER A 65 1.44 -3.77 10.24
CA SER A 65 1.89 -4.54 11.39
C SER A 65 1.69 -3.82 12.73
N LYS A 66 1.58 -2.48 12.76
CA LYS A 66 1.26 -1.71 13.98
C LYS A 66 -0.23 -1.68 14.28
N VAL A 67 -1.08 -1.71 13.26
CA VAL A 67 -2.56 -1.58 13.40
C VAL A 67 -3.27 -2.94 13.47
N LEU A 68 -2.68 -4.00 12.91
CA LEU A 68 -3.19 -5.37 12.96
C LEU A 68 -3.28 -5.96 14.39
N PRO A 69 -2.28 -5.82 15.29
CA PRO A 69 -2.34 -6.31 16.66
C PRO A 69 -3.44 -5.64 17.49
N SER A 70 -3.99 -4.51 17.04
CA SER A 70 -5.03 -3.75 17.72
C SER A 70 -6.45 -4.28 17.50
N GLY A 71 -6.63 -5.44 16.85
CA GLY A 71 -7.95 -5.97 16.49
C GLY A 71 -8.65 -5.20 15.35
N LYS A 72 -7.95 -4.27 14.70
CA LYS A 72 -8.45 -3.51 13.55
C LYS A 72 -8.23 -4.30 12.26
N GLY A 73 -8.99 -5.38 12.11
CA GLY A 73 -9.18 -6.03 10.81
C GLY A 73 -9.81 -5.08 9.79
N GLN A 74 -10.31 -3.90 10.21
CA GLN A 74 -10.75 -2.83 9.34
C GLN A 74 -10.20 -1.46 9.79
N ILE A 75 -9.81 -0.63 8.83
CA ILE A 75 -9.25 0.71 9.00
C ILE A 75 -10.05 1.66 8.11
N ILE A 76 -10.44 2.83 8.63
CA ILE A 76 -11.02 3.90 7.81
C ILE A 76 -9.89 4.50 6.96
N TRP A 77 -10.11 4.62 5.65
CA TRP A 77 -9.09 5.06 4.69
C TRP A 77 -8.50 6.42 5.06
N GLU A 78 -9.32 7.37 5.49
CA GLU A 78 -8.87 8.71 5.93
C GLU A 78 -7.94 8.68 7.15
N ASN A 79 -8.04 7.63 7.99
CA ASN A 79 -7.16 7.45 9.14
C ASN A 79 -5.82 6.79 8.76
N VAL A 80 -5.66 6.33 7.51
CA VAL A 80 -4.37 5.88 7.00
C VAL A 80 -3.48 7.12 6.80
N PRO A 81 -2.24 7.11 7.32
CA PRO A 81 -1.30 8.21 7.18
C PRO A 81 -1.17 8.63 5.71
N GLN A 82 -1.10 9.93 5.48
CA GLN A 82 -1.02 10.49 4.12
C GLN A 82 0.15 9.90 3.32
N ASN A 83 1.31 9.75 3.95
CA ASN A 83 2.49 9.16 3.32
C ASN A 83 2.27 7.72 2.85
N ILE A 84 1.37 6.94 3.48
CA ILE A 84 1.01 5.59 3.03
C ILE A 84 -0.07 5.65 1.94
N ARG A 85 -1.05 6.55 2.07
CA ARG A 85 -2.10 6.73 1.07
C ARG A 85 -1.56 7.14 -0.28
N GLU A 86 -0.58 8.04 -0.30
CA GLU A 86 0.06 8.55 -1.52
C GLU A 86 0.88 7.48 -2.26
N LEU A 87 1.32 6.41 -1.59
CA LEU A 87 1.99 5.28 -2.25
C LEU A 87 1.05 4.46 -3.12
N LEU A 88 -0.25 4.49 -2.81
CA LEU A 88 -1.23 3.58 -3.38
C LEU A 88 -2.07 4.26 -4.46
N CYS A 89 -2.22 3.57 -5.59
CA CYS A 89 -3.08 3.92 -6.70
C CYS A 89 -4.46 3.29 -6.48
N ILE A 90 -5.29 3.97 -5.69
CA ILE A 90 -6.62 3.51 -5.28
C ILE A 90 -7.66 4.56 -5.71
N ASN A 91 -8.87 4.11 -6.04
CA ASN A 91 -10.00 4.97 -6.37
C ASN A 91 -10.42 5.84 -5.17
N ASP A 92 -10.87 7.07 -5.46
CA ASP A 92 -11.29 8.05 -4.45
C ASP A 92 -12.57 7.65 -3.70
N ASP A 93 -13.31 6.66 -4.19
CA ASP A 93 -14.54 6.15 -3.57
C ASP A 93 -14.30 5.11 -2.46
N VAL A 94 -13.04 4.77 -2.17
CA VAL A 94 -12.66 3.88 -1.08
C VAL A 94 -12.68 4.62 0.25
N ILE A 95 -13.44 4.09 1.21
CA ILE A 95 -13.54 4.66 2.57
C ILE A 95 -12.97 3.76 3.66
N LYS A 96 -12.78 2.47 3.38
CA LYS A 96 -12.30 1.49 4.36
C LYS A 96 -11.36 0.48 3.72
N ILE A 97 -10.44 -0.02 4.51
CA ILE A 97 -9.56 -1.14 4.18
C ILE A 97 -9.80 -2.24 5.20
N GLN A 98 -10.03 -3.46 4.73
CA GLN A 98 -10.04 -4.67 5.53
C GLN A 98 -8.72 -5.42 5.33
N LEU A 99 -8.11 -5.85 6.44
CA LEU A 99 -6.85 -6.59 6.49
C LEU A 99 -7.12 -7.99 7.09
N ASP A 100 -6.91 -9.04 6.30
CA ASP A 100 -7.10 -10.43 6.73
C ASP A 100 -5.72 -11.11 6.93
N LEU A 101 -5.54 -11.82 8.05
CA LEU A 101 -4.28 -12.48 8.47
C LEU A 101 -4.03 -13.87 7.88
#